data_AF-A0A2V8DWH3-F1
#
_entry.id   AF-A0A2V8DWH3-F1
#
_cell.length_a   1.000
_cell.length_b   1.000
_cell.length_c   1.000
_cell.angle_alpha   90.00
_cell.angle_beta   90.00
_cell.angle_gamma   90.00
#
_symmetry.space_group_name_H-M   'P 1'
#
loop_
_entity.id
_entity.type
_entity.pdbx_description
1 polymer ?
#
loop_
_entity_poly.entity_id
_entity_poly.type
_entity_poly.pdbx_seq_one_letter_code
_entity_poly.pdbx_strand_id
1 'polypeptide(L)'
;MSHEIAQIVDDEWIRFHGGELEGKRPKAMCKACRDQLERAEAAHAPTTTRLRAICFQCYRAPLDRERALKAARDLDTASLARFQFGLPFEPVNTPRLAMLKAERATARATRQAGAGLYVDKRRRAQIAARHAFDAIAAGLEARQLVLAERDRLIAGAIHAAELQLPESWLPFVVAR
;
A
#
# COMPACT_ATOMS: atom_id res chain seq x y z
N MET A 1 -17.43 -1.69 5.97
CA MET A 1 -16.45 -0.79 6.59
C MET A 1 -15.21 -0.84 5.70
N SER A 2 -15.42 -0.96 4.38
CA SER A 2 -15.62 0.22 3.54
C SER A 2 -14.95 1.36 4.28
N HIS A 3 -13.64 1.46 4.07
CA HIS A 3 -12.99 2.73 4.22
C HIS A 3 -13.88 3.68 3.43
N GLU A 4 -14.80 4.34 4.14
CA GLU A 4 -15.12 5.72 3.87
C GLU A 4 -13.76 6.39 3.99
N ILE A 5 -13.01 6.30 2.89
CA ILE A 5 -12.24 7.39 2.36
C ILE A 5 -13.25 8.52 2.50
N ALA A 6 -13.17 9.24 3.63
CA ALA A 6 -13.86 10.50 3.81
C ALA A 6 -13.66 11.17 2.46
N GLN A 7 -14.73 11.28 1.68
CA GLN A 7 -14.63 11.78 0.32
C GLN A 7 -14.10 13.19 0.51
N ILE A 8 -12.78 13.32 0.38
CA ILE A 8 -12.08 14.58 0.52
C ILE A 8 -12.69 15.36 -0.62
N VAL A 9 -13.51 16.34 -0.28
CA VAL A 9 -14.17 17.20 -1.24
C VAL A 9 -13.03 17.83 -2.03
N ASP A 10 -12.79 17.30 -3.23
CA ASP A 10 -11.60 17.54 -4.07
C ASP A 10 -11.55 19.00 -4.58
N ASP A 11 -12.50 19.83 -4.16
CA ASP A 11 -12.72 21.22 -4.53
C ASP A 11 -12.85 22.19 -3.34
N GLU A 12 -12.45 21.81 -2.12
CA GLU A 12 -12.38 22.79 -1.01
C GLU A 12 -11.14 23.70 -1.17
N TRP A 13 -11.39 25.00 -1.33
CA TRP A 13 -10.38 26.04 -1.46
C TRP A 13 -9.82 26.42 -0.08
N ILE A 14 -8.49 26.38 0.07
CA ILE A 14 -7.81 26.71 1.34
C ILE A 14 -6.99 28.00 1.17
N ARG A 15 -7.13 28.92 2.12
CA ARG A 15 -6.36 30.17 2.22
C ARG A 15 -5.15 30.02 3.15
N PHE A 16 -4.01 30.61 2.78
CA PHE A 16 -2.79 30.63 3.59
C PHE A 16 -2.75 31.81 4.58
N HIS A 17 -1.94 31.67 5.63
CA HIS A 17 -1.49 32.80 6.46
C HIS A 17 -0.65 33.73 5.58
N GLY A 18 -1.26 34.79 5.05
CA GLY A 18 -0.63 35.69 4.10
C GLY A 18 -1.58 36.21 3.01
N GLY A 19 -2.81 35.67 2.90
CA GLY A 19 -3.87 36.26 2.09
C GLY A 19 -3.71 36.17 0.56
N GLU A 20 -2.56 35.77 0.04
CA GLU A 20 -2.24 35.91 -1.40
C GLU A 20 -2.33 34.62 -2.22
N LEU A 21 -2.55 33.46 -1.58
CA LEU A 21 -2.60 32.18 -2.29
C LEU A 21 -3.92 31.46 -1.99
N GLU A 22 -4.76 31.33 -3.01
CA GLU A 22 -5.94 30.46 -3.02
C GLU A 22 -5.60 29.25 -3.90
N GLY A 23 -5.76 28.04 -3.37
CA GLY A 23 -5.44 26.83 -4.14
C GLY A 23 -6.21 25.61 -3.66
N LYS A 24 -6.28 24.61 -4.55
CA LYS A 24 -6.89 23.30 -4.24
C LYS A 24 -6.15 22.60 -3.10
N ARG A 25 -6.91 21.96 -2.20
CA ARG A 25 -6.37 21.16 -1.10
C ARG A 25 -5.41 20.07 -1.64
N PRO A 26 -4.17 19.97 -1.11
CA PRO A 26 -3.24 18.92 -1.52
C PRO A 26 -3.75 17.53 -1.15
N LYS A 27 -3.65 16.57 -2.09
CA LYS A 27 -4.05 15.17 -1.89
C LYS A 27 -3.20 14.42 -0.86
N ALA A 28 -1.97 14.88 -0.63
CA ALA A 28 -1.05 14.30 0.35
C ALA A 28 -0.59 15.39 1.32
N MET A 29 -0.78 15.14 2.62
CA MET A 29 -0.42 16.05 3.69
C MET A 29 0.35 15.32 4.78
N CYS A 30 1.24 16.03 5.48
CA CYS A 30 1.93 15.50 6.65
C CYS A 30 0.95 15.32 7.82
N LYS A 31 1.31 14.47 8.78
CA LYS A 31 0.46 14.17 9.95
C LYS A 31 0.05 15.45 10.70
N ALA A 32 0.99 16.35 10.96
CA ALA A 32 0.71 17.59 11.69
C ALA A 32 -0.37 18.45 11.02
N CYS A 33 -0.32 18.61 9.69
CA CYS A 33 -1.33 19.40 8.96
C CYS A 33 -2.67 18.66 8.82
N ARG A 34 -2.67 17.32 8.79
CA ARG A 34 -3.91 16.53 8.85
C ARG A 34 -4.59 16.70 10.20
N ASP A 35 -3.87 16.47 11.29
CA ASP A 35 -4.39 16.58 12.65
C ASP A 35 -4.90 18.01 12.94
N GLN A 36 -4.27 19.03 12.36
CA GLN A 36 -4.70 20.43 12.50
C GLN A 36 -6.01 20.72 11.75
N LEU A 37 -6.19 20.17 10.55
CA LEU A 37 -7.45 20.28 9.80
C LEU A 37 -8.58 19.50 10.47
N GLU A 38 -8.32 18.27 10.92
CA GLU A 38 -9.32 17.46 11.63
C GLU A 38 -9.82 18.16 12.90
N ARG A 39 -8.93 18.80 13.66
CA ARG A 39 -9.32 19.61 14.83
C ARG A 39 -10.14 20.85 14.44
N ALA A 40 -9.84 21.47 13.31
CA ALA A 40 -10.59 22.62 12.82
C ALA A 40 -12.00 22.23 12.32
N GLU A 41 -12.14 21.05 11.72
CA GLU A 41 -13.42 20.48 11.27
C GLU A 41 -14.29 20.04 12.47
N ALA A 42 -13.69 19.37 13.46
CA ALA A 42 -14.37 18.91 14.67
C ALA A 42 -14.88 20.06 15.57
N ALA A 43 -14.21 21.22 15.56
CA ALA A 43 -14.55 22.33 16.45
C ALA A 43 -15.83 23.09 16.06
N HIS A 44 -16.41 22.90 14.86
CA HIS A 44 -17.60 23.60 14.34
C HIS A 44 -17.61 25.13 14.56
N ALA A 45 -16.45 25.72 14.82
CA ALA A 45 -16.32 27.11 15.25
C ALA A 45 -16.26 28.01 14.03
N PRO A 46 -17.12 29.04 13.93
CA PRO A 46 -16.97 30.03 12.90
C PRO A 46 -15.71 30.84 13.21
N THR A 47 -14.97 31.20 12.17
CA THR A 47 -14.07 32.36 12.19
C THR A 47 -12.91 32.34 13.18
N THR A 48 -11.92 31.48 12.96
CA THR A 48 -10.55 32.00 12.87
C THR A 48 -9.84 31.39 11.67
N THR A 49 -9.58 32.25 10.69
CA THR A 49 -8.77 32.03 9.47
C THR A 49 -7.42 31.37 9.70
N ARG A 50 -6.97 31.25 10.96
CA ARG A 50 -5.70 30.67 11.36
C ARG A 50 -5.68 29.14 11.44
N LEU A 51 -6.83 28.49 11.59
CA LEU A 51 -6.90 27.06 11.91
C LEU A 51 -6.87 26.12 10.70
N ARG A 52 -7.09 26.63 9.49
CA ARG A 52 -7.07 25.81 8.25
C ARG A 52 -5.76 25.88 7.47
N ALA A 53 -4.71 26.41 8.08
CA ALA A 53 -3.44 26.60 7.39
C ALA A 53 -2.64 25.29 7.31
N ILE A 54 -2.16 24.99 6.11
CA ILE A 54 -1.25 23.87 5.85
C ILE A 54 0.19 24.39 5.73
N CYS A 55 1.18 23.54 5.98
CA CYS A 55 2.58 23.95 5.81
C CYS A 55 2.91 24.12 4.33
N PHE A 56 3.89 24.98 4.04
CA PHE A 56 4.34 25.30 2.69
C PHE A 56 4.81 24.06 1.89
N GLN A 57 5.37 23.05 2.59
CA GLN A 57 5.79 21.80 1.96
C GLN A 57 4.59 20.98 1.46
N CYS A 58 3.50 20.87 2.25
CA CYS A 58 2.30 20.16 1.81
C CYS A 58 1.64 20.87 0.62
N TYR A 59 1.68 22.20 0.61
CA TYR A 59 1.17 22.99 -0.52
C TYR A 59 1.96 22.75 -1.82
N ARG A 60 3.29 22.69 -1.75
CA ARG A 60 4.14 22.49 -2.93
C ARG A 60 4.22 21.04 -3.39
N ALA A 61 3.87 20.07 -2.55
CA ALA A 61 3.98 18.65 -2.88
C ALA A 61 3.27 18.26 -4.20
N PRO A 62 2.05 18.73 -4.51
CA PRO A 62 1.44 18.48 -5.82
C PRO A 62 2.20 19.14 -6.98
N LEU A 63 2.63 20.39 -6.83
CA LEU A 63 3.38 21.13 -7.85
C LEU A 63 4.75 20.49 -8.13
N ASP A 64 5.46 20.10 -7.08
CA ASP A 64 6.76 19.43 -7.19
C ASP A 64 6.60 18.04 -7.81
N ARG A 65 5.50 17.32 -7.50
CA ARG A 65 5.15 16.06 -8.16
C ARG A 65 4.87 16.26 -9.65
N GLU A 66 4.10 17.28 -10.04
CA GLU A 66 3.82 17.58 -11.44
C GLU A 66 5.10 17.97 -12.20
N ARG A 67 5.97 18.77 -11.58
CA ARG A 67 7.30 19.10 -12.12
C ARG A 67 8.16 17.85 -12.31
N ALA A 68 8.19 16.95 -11.32
CA ALA A 68 8.93 15.71 -11.40
C ALA A 68 8.39 14.78 -12.50
N LEU A 69 7.07 14.68 -12.65
CA LEU A 69 6.43 13.90 -13.72
C LEU A 69 6.69 14.50 -15.10
N LYS A 70 6.67 15.82 -15.23
CA LYS A 70 7.03 16.53 -16.46
C LYS A 70 8.50 16.28 -16.82
N ALA A 71 9.40 16.45 -15.87
CA ALA A 71 10.83 16.15 -16.07
C ALA A 71 11.07 14.67 -16.43
N ALA A 72 10.34 13.73 -15.82
CA ALA A 72 10.41 12.32 -16.15
C ALA A 72 9.88 12.00 -17.56
N ARG A 73 8.87 12.74 -18.04
CA ARG A 73 8.35 12.63 -19.40
C ARG A 73 9.29 13.23 -20.45
N ASP A 74 9.96 14.32 -20.11
CA ASP A 74 10.95 14.99 -20.98
C ASP A 74 12.27 14.21 -21.05
N LEU A 75 12.51 13.29 -20.11
CA LEU A 75 13.58 12.30 -20.21
C LEU A 75 13.21 11.25 -21.26
N ASP A 76 13.69 11.44 -22.49
CA ASP A 76 13.60 10.44 -23.56
C ASP A 76 14.47 9.21 -23.22
N THR A 77 13.90 8.32 -22.43
CA THR A 77 14.50 7.02 -22.06
C THR A 77 14.52 6.03 -23.23
N ALA A 78 13.79 6.31 -24.31
CA ALA A 78 13.74 5.51 -25.53
C ALA A 78 14.62 6.08 -26.66
N SER A 79 15.34 7.18 -26.40
CA SER A 79 16.23 7.78 -27.39
C SER A 79 17.34 6.79 -27.79
N LEU A 80 17.53 6.65 -29.10
CA LEU A 80 18.64 5.90 -29.69
C LEU A 80 20.01 6.36 -29.15
N ALA A 81 20.11 7.61 -28.67
CA ALA A 81 21.32 8.15 -28.03
C ALA A 81 21.72 7.44 -26.72
N ARG A 82 20.80 6.81 -26.00
CA ARG A 82 21.12 5.98 -24.81
C ARG A 82 21.49 4.54 -25.15
N PHE A 83 21.03 4.05 -26.30
CA PHE A 83 21.44 2.74 -26.80
C PHE A 83 22.83 2.90 -27.43
N GLN A 84 23.88 2.51 -26.71
CA GLN A 84 25.20 2.35 -27.31
C GLN A 84 25.11 1.28 -28.42
N PHE A 85 25.02 1.73 -29.67
CA PHE A 85 24.98 0.86 -30.86
C PHE A 85 26.29 0.14 -31.17
N GLY A 86 27.30 0.19 -30.30
CA GLY A 86 28.69 0.01 -30.74
C GLY A 86 29.65 -0.67 -29.79
N LEU A 87 29.19 -1.40 -28.76
CA LEU A 87 30.08 -2.34 -28.07
C LEU A 87 29.57 -3.76 -28.35
N PRO A 88 30.36 -4.64 -28.99
CA PRO A 88 30.00 -6.04 -29.02
C PRO A 88 29.89 -6.47 -27.56
N PHE A 89 28.68 -6.85 -27.14
CA PHE A 89 28.48 -7.46 -25.84
C PHE A 89 29.55 -8.55 -25.69
N GLU A 90 30.29 -8.52 -24.58
CA GLU A 90 31.20 -9.61 -24.24
C GLU A 90 30.46 -10.93 -24.48
N PRO A 91 31.04 -11.90 -25.22
CA PRO A 91 30.35 -13.14 -25.49
C PRO A 91 29.95 -13.74 -24.15
N VAL A 92 28.66 -14.07 -24.02
CA VAL A 92 28.11 -14.62 -22.78
C VAL A 92 29.00 -15.77 -22.33
N ASN A 93 29.53 -15.69 -21.11
CA ASN A 93 30.37 -16.73 -20.55
C ASN A 93 29.53 -18.01 -20.35
N THR A 94 29.50 -18.83 -21.39
CA THR A 94 28.70 -20.06 -21.48
C THR A 94 29.01 -21.06 -20.37
N PRO A 95 30.29 -21.29 -19.94
CA PRO A 95 30.54 -22.22 -18.85
C PRO A 95 30.01 -21.69 -17.51
N ARG A 96 30.18 -20.39 -17.22
CA ARG A 96 29.60 -19.78 -16.02
C ARG A 96 28.07 -19.85 -16.02
N LEU A 97 27.45 -19.60 -17.16
CA LEU A 97 25.99 -19.72 -17.29
C LEU A 97 25.51 -21.16 -17.09
N ALA A 98 26.22 -22.16 -17.63
CA ALA A 98 25.90 -23.56 -17.45
C ALA A 98 26.01 -23.99 -15.98
N MET A 99 27.06 -23.56 -15.28
CA MET A 99 27.25 -23.79 -13.85
C MET A 99 26.10 -23.21 -13.02
N LEU A 100 25.75 -21.94 -13.25
CA LEU A 100 24.64 -21.28 -12.55
C LEU A 100 23.28 -21.93 -12.84
N LYS A 101 23.09 -22.45 -14.06
CA LYS A 101 21.88 -23.21 -14.42
C LYS A 101 21.84 -24.55 -13.67
N ALA A 102 22.97 -25.26 -13.59
CA ALA A 102 23.08 -26.51 -12.84
C ALA A 102 22.82 -26.29 -11.34
N GLU A 103 23.43 -25.28 -10.73
CA GLU A 103 23.20 -24.92 -9.32
C GLU A 103 21.71 -24.61 -9.05
N ARG A 104 21.06 -23.82 -9.92
CA ARG A 104 19.62 -23.57 -9.81
C ARG A 104 18.78 -24.82 -9.98
N ALA A 105 19.14 -25.71 -10.90
CA ALA A 105 18.43 -26.98 -11.09
C ALA A 105 18.54 -27.86 -9.84
N THR A 106 19.74 -27.97 -9.25
CA THR A 106 19.98 -28.69 -8.00
C THR A 106 19.20 -28.08 -6.85
N ALA A 107 19.24 -26.75 -6.67
CA ALA A 107 18.48 -26.08 -5.62
C ALA A 107 16.95 -26.28 -5.76
N ARG A 108 16.44 -26.29 -6.99
CA ARG A 108 15.03 -26.60 -7.27
C ARG A 108 14.71 -28.05 -6.94
N ALA A 109 15.56 -28.99 -7.34
CA ALA A 109 15.39 -30.41 -7.03
C ALA A 109 15.43 -30.67 -5.52
N THR A 110 16.36 -30.05 -4.77
CA THR A 110 16.43 -30.14 -3.31
C THR A 110 15.17 -29.55 -2.65
N ARG A 111 14.67 -28.41 -3.14
CA ARG A 111 13.40 -27.82 -2.67
C ARG A 111 12.19 -28.71 -2.97
N GLN A 112 12.26 -29.49 -4.04
CA GLN A 112 11.23 -30.44 -4.48
C GLN A 112 11.38 -31.86 -3.92
N ALA A 113 12.45 -32.20 -3.20
CA ALA A 113 12.65 -33.52 -2.62
C ALA A 113 12.72 -33.51 -1.08
N GLY A 114 13.07 -32.38 -0.46
CA GLY A 114 13.22 -32.26 1.01
C GLY A 114 12.05 -31.58 1.73
N ALA A 115 12.27 -31.17 2.97
CA ALA A 115 11.31 -30.46 3.83
C ALA A 115 10.69 -29.18 3.21
N GLY A 116 11.33 -28.61 2.17
CA GLY A 116 10.85 -27.47 1.39
C GLY A 116 9.60 -27.74 0.53
N LEU A 117 9.29 -29.01 0.24
CA LEU A 117 8.13 -29.43 -0.55
C LEU A 117 6.80 -28.93 0.01
N TYR A 118 6.66 -29.04 1.33
CA TYR A 118 5.43 -28.69 2.04
C TYR A 118 5.46 -27.25 2.55
N VAL A 119 6.61 -26.56 2.51
CA VAL A 119 6.70 -25.13 2.88
C VAL A 119 5.83 -24.30 1.95
N ASP A 120 5.93 -24.54 0.64
CA ASP A 120 5.14 -23.81 -0.36
C ASP A 120 3.64 -24.14 -0.28
N LYS A 121 3.28 -25.41 -0.03
CA LYS A 121 1.88 -25.83 0.14
C LYS A 121 1.28 -25.24 1.42
N ARG A 122 2.02 -25.29 2.54
CA ARG A 122 1.64 -24.67 3.81
C ARG A 122 1.47 -23.16 3.67
N ARG A 123 2.42 -22.47 3.02
CA ARG A 123 2.31 -21.03 2.78
C ARG A 123 1.08 -20.70 1.94
N ARG A 124 0.81 -21.47 0.88
CA ARG A 124 -0.42 -21.30 0.07
C ARG A 124 -1.69 -21.54 0.89
N ALA A 125 -1.72 -22.55 1.74
CA ALA A 125 -2.85 -22.82 2.62
C ALA A 125 -3.06 -21.69 3.65
N GLN A 126 -1.99 -21.15 4.23
CA GLN A 126 -2.06 -19.99 5.14
C GLN A 126 -2.60 -18.75 4.43
N ILE A 127 -2.13 -18.47 3.20
CA ILE A 127 -2.64 -17.36 2.37
C ILE A 127 -4.13 -17.55 2.05
N ALA A 128 -4.54 -18.76 1.66
CA ALA A 128 -5.93 -19.06 1.37
C ALA A 128 -6.82 -18.89 2.62
N ALA A 129 -6.36 -19.35 3.79
CA ALA A 129 -7.08 -19.17 5.04
C ALA A 129 -7.22 -17.67 5.39
N ARG A 130 -6.15 -16.88 5.23
CA ARG A 130 -6.22 -15.42 5.42
C ARG A 130 -7.24 -14.77 4.49
N HIS A 131 -7.23 -15.12 3.21
CA HIS A 131 -8.21 -14.58 2.26
C HIS A 131 -9.65 -14.98 2.58
N ALA A 132 -9.88 -16.16 3.17
CA ALA A 132 -11.19 -16.53 3.66
C ALA A 132 -11.65 -15.62 4.81
N PHE A 133 -10.74 -15.26 5.73
CA PHE A 133 -11.01 -14.27 6.78
C PHE A 133 -11.30 -12.87 6.21
N ASP A 134 -10.48 -12.40 5.26
CA ASP A 134 -10.69 -11.12 4.59
C ASP A 134 -12.06 -11.08 3.88
N ALA A 135 -12.47 -12.18 3.25
CA ALA A 135 -13.77 -12.32 2.60
C ALA A 135 -14.94 -12.31 3.60
N ILE A 136 -14.80 -12.96 4.76
CA ILE A 136 -15.78 -12.90 5.84
C ILE A 136 -15.91 -11.47 6.35
N ALA A 137 -14.79 -10.80 6.64
CA ALA A 137 -14.79 -9.42 7.11
C ALA A 137 -15.45 -8.48 6.09
N ALA A 138 -15.07 -8.57 4.82
CA ALA A 138 -15.67 -7.81 3.73
C ALA A 138 -17.19 -8.09 3.57
N GLY A 139 -17.61 -9.34 3.75
CA GLY A 139 -19.02 -9.72 3.70
C GLY A 139 -19.85 -9.15 4.86
N LEU A 140 -19.30 -9.15 6.08
CA LEU A 140 -19.93 -8.52 7.25
C LEU A 140 -20.01 -7.00 7.09
N GLU A 141 -18.97 -6.42 6.50
CA GLU A 141 -18.88 -5.01 6.18
C GLU A 141 -19.89 -4.56 5.13
N ALA A 142 -20.10 -5.36 4.09
CA ALA A 142 -21.08 -5.08 3.03
C ALA A 142 -22.52 -5.14 3.55
N ARG A 143 -22.78 -5.93 4.60
CA ARG A 143 -24.09 -6.03 5.28
C ARG A 143 -24.43 -4.84 6.17
N GLN A 144 -23.52 -3.86 6.31
CA GLN A 144 -23.72 -2.65 7.12
C GLN A 144 -24.20 -2.94 8.56
N LEU A 145 -23.69 -4.02 9.16
CA LEU A 145 -24.03 -4.40 10.53
C LEU A 145 -23.56 -3.35 11.54
N VAL A 146 -24.26 -3.25 12.67
CA VAL A 146 -23.83 -2.44 13.80
C VAL A 146 -22.46 -2.93 14.29
N LEU A 147 -21.56 -2.00 14.65
CA LEU A 147 -20.18 -2.28 15.03
C LEU A 147 -20.05 -3.44 16.03
N ALA A 148 -20.85 -3.43 17.10
CA ALA A 148 -20.83 -4.44 18.14
C ALA A 148 -21.20 -5.85 17.63
N GLU A 149 -22.12 -5.94 16.68
CA GLU A 149 -22.56 -7.20 16.08
C GLU A 149 -21.52 -7.73 15.09
N ARG A 150 -20.91 -6.84 14.31
CA ARG A 150 -19.78 -7.17 13.45
C ARG A 150 -18.59 -7.72 14.25
N ASP A 151 -18.22 -7.06 15.34
CA ASP A 151 -17.08 -7.44 16.16
C ASP A 151 -17.34 -8.80 16.86
N ARG A 152 -18.58 -9.07 17.27
CA ARG A 152 -18.99 -10.37 17.82
C ARG A 152 -18.87 -11.50 16.80
N LEU A 153 -19.26 -11.26 15.55
CA LEU A 153 -19.17 -12.24 14.47
C LEU A 153 -17.72 -12.48 14.03
N ILE A 154 -16.89 -11.43 13.98
CA ILE A 154 -15.45 -11.56 13.73
C ILE A 154 -14.79 -12.36 14.86
N ALA A 155 -15.10 -12.08 16.12
CA ALA A 155 -14.58 -12.84 17.26
C ALA A 155 -14.99 -14.32 17.20
N GLY A 156 -16.23 -14.62 16.79
CA GLY A 156 -16.69 -15.99 16.54
C GLY A 156 -15.90 -16.69 15.42
N ALA A 157 -15.59 -15.98 14.33
CA ALA A 157 -14.77 -16.52 13.25
C ALA A 157 -13.32 -16.79 13.70
N ILE A 158 -12.73 -15.90 14.51
CA ILE A 158 -11.39 -16.09 15.10
C ILE A 158 -11.38 -17.32 15.99
N HIS A 159 -12.37 -17.46 16.87
CA HIS A 159 -12.49 -18.62 17.75
C HIS A 159 -12.63 -19.94 16.95
N ALA A 160 -13.40 -19.93 15.85
CA ALA A 160 -13.48 -21.09 14.96
C ALA A 160 -12.12 -21.43 14.32
N ALA A 161 -11.31 -20.43 13.94
CA ALA A 161 -9.95 -20.68 13.46
C ALA A 161 -9.03 -21.24 14.53
N GLU A 162 -9.12 -20.78 15.78
CA GLU A 162 -8.34 -21.33 16.90
C GLU A 162 -8.62 -22.83 17.10
N LEU A 163 -9.84 -23.28 16.83
CA LEU A 163 -10.22 -24.69 16.93
C LEU A 163 -9.82 -25.52 15.71
N GLN A 164 -9.80 -24.93 14.51
CA GLN A 164 -9.61 -25.66 13.24
C GLN A 164 -8.18 -25.59 12.68
N LEU A 165 -7.40 -24.59 13.06
CA LEU A 165 -6.06 -24.36 12.54
C LEU A 165 -4.99 -24.65 13.58
N PRO A 166 -3.78 -25.09 13.17
CA PRO A 166 -2.66 -25.22 14.10
C PRO A 166 -2.34 -23.86 14.76
N GLU A 167 -2.01 -23.85 16.04
CA GLU A 167 -1.65 -22.62 16.78
C GLU A 167 -0.55 -21.81 16.07
N SER A 168 0.44 -22.49 15.50
CA SER A 168 1.52 -21.89 14.73
C SER A 168 1.08 -21.11 13.48
N TRP A 169 -0.16 -21.27 13.03
CA TRP A 169 -0.72 -20.58 11.86
C TRP A 169 -1.50 -19.32 12.24
N LEU A 170 -2.02 -19.23 13.47
CA LEU A 170 -2.88 -18.14 13.91
C LEU A 170 -2.27 -16.75 13.68
N PRO A 171 -0.96 -16.50 13.98
CA PRO A 171 -0.35 -15.19 13.73
C PRO A 171 -0.31 -14.77 12.25
N PHE A 172 -0.42 -15.72 11.32
CA PHE A 172 -0.35 -15.46 9.88
C PHE A 172 -1.72 -15.33 9.22
N VAL A 173 -2.72 -16.00 9.80
CA VAL A 173 -4.09 -16.10 9.25
C VAL A 173 -5.00 -15.05 9.87
N VAL A 174 -4.93 -14.86 11.18
CA VAL A 174 -5.71 -13.87 11.92
C VAL A 174 -4.83 -12.64 12.11
N ALA A 175 -5.04 -11.61 11.28
CA ALA A 175 -4.43 -10.32 11.53
C ALA A 175 -5.03 -9.73 12.81
N ARG A 176 -4.26 -9.72 13.89
CA ARG A 176 -4.61 -8.99 15.12
C ARG A 176 -4.41 -7.49 14.93
#